data_AF-A0A0J0ULR4-F1
#
_entry.id   AF-A0A0J0ULR4-F1
#
_cell.length_a   1.000
_cell.length_b   1.000
_cell.length_c   1.000
_cell.angle_alpha   90.00
_cell.angle_beta   90.00
_cell.angle_gamma   90.00
#
_symmetry.space_group_name_H-M   'P 1'
#
loop_
_entity.id
_entity.type
_entity.pdbx_description
1 polymer ?
#
loop_
_entity_poly.entity_id
_entity_poly.type
_entity_poly.pdbx_seq_one_letter_code
_entity_poly.pdbx_strand_id
1 'polypeptide(L)'
;MALHLGDLALICSSPLRYARRESGTAIAAWSGNGLLSLGYRVSVVPTEDTDMVLPTGTCGLTVSAKDLRLRGLLGPEPPLMLLQRLTEDEGVGTIQLRVAGADWFQLLYRRDLDGAIEFSPVGDLHRIEMIAVNSPEDEFGWLHPASSYPFVLDGRYWRTAHPRDWPWPLAREWRSQTASTEYRRIMKAALLARFEQHPTLRRRLLALQCTVSVAGVPAGLIEEVACLLSKERPVEESYA
;
A
#
# COMPACT_ATOMS: atom_id res chain seq x y z
N MET A 1 -0.26 0.04 9.84
CA MET A 1 -0.37 -1.20 10.63
C MET A 1 -0.14 -0.85 12.08
N ALA A 2 -0.93 -1.41 13.00
CA ALA A 2 -0.71 -1.33 14.43
C ALA A 2 -0.55 -2.75 14.97
N LEU A 3 0.53 -3.02 15.71
CA LEU A 3 0.74 -4.28 16.42
C LEU A 3 0.53 -4.04 17.91
N HIS A 4 -0.53 -4.62 18.46
CA HIS A 4 -0.87 -4.48 19.88
C HIS A 4 -0.15 -5.55 20.70
N LEU A 5 0.62 -5.12 21.70
CA LEU A 5 1.50 -5.93 22.53
C LEU A 5 1.28 -5.55 24.00
N GLY A 6 0.12 -5.97 24.55
CA GLY A 6 -0.29 -5.56 25.89
C GLY A 6 -0.79 -4.12 25.94
N ASP A 7 -0.22 -3.32 26.82
CA ASP A 7 -0.53 -1.90 27.04
C ASP A 7 0.11 -0.96 26.01
N LEU A 8 1.01 -1.48 25.17
CA LEU A 8 1.66 -0.72 24.10
C LEU A 8 1.26 -1.24 22.71
N ALA A 9 1.23 -0.32 21.75
CA ALA A 9 1.08 -0.59 20.33
C ALA A 9 2.28 -0.05 19.54
N LEU A 10 2.79 -0.90 18.64
CA LEU A 10 3.78 -0.50 17.64
C LEU A 10 3.05 -0.05 16.37
N ILE A 11 3.10 1.24 16.09
CA ILE A 11 2.54 1.82 14.87
C ILE A 11 3.59 1.82 13.78
N CYS A 12 3.28 1.15 12.67
CA CYS A 12 4.10 1.12 11.46
C CYS A 12 3.32 1.79 10.32
N SER A 13 3.87 2.87 9.76
CA SER A 13 3.22 3.63 8.68
C SER A 13 4.14 3.83 7.48
N SER A 14 3.58 3.63 6.28
CA SER A 14 4.30 3.78 5.04
C SER A 14 4.36 5.25 4.61
N PRO A 15 5.54 5.87 4.48
CA PRO A 15 5.65 7.23 3.98
C PRO A 15 5.22 7.33 2.51
N LEU A 16 5.33 6.24 1.75
CA LEU A 16 4.86 6.18 0.36
C LEU A 16 3.32 6.31 0.27
N ARG A 17 2.59 5.70 1.22
CA ARG A 17 1.12 5.79 1.28
C ARG A 17 0.63 7.09 1.93
N TYR A 18 1.31 7.61 2.95
CA TYR A 18 0.74 8.64 3.84
C TYR A 18 1.55 9.93 3.97
N ALA A 19 2.79 9.99 3.49
CA ALA A 19 3.64 11.17 3.64
C ALA A 19 3.83 11.93 2.32
N ARG A 20 4.05 13.24 2.44
CA ARG A 20 4.41 14.11 1.30
C ARG A 20 5.81 13.81 0.77
N ARG A 21 6.71 13.33 1.62
CA ARG A 21 8.08 12.92 1.28
C ARG A 21 8.31 11.49 1.75
N GLU A 22 9.06 10.71 0.98
CA GLU A 22 9.40 9.31 1.28
C GLU A 22 10.51 9.21 2.34
N SER A 23 10.27 9.81 3.52
CA SER A 23 11.19 9.73 4.66
C SER A 23 10.63 8.73 5.68
N GLY A 24 11.33 7.60 5.83
CA GLY A 24 11.11 6.60 6.86
C GLY A 24 11.88 6.90 8.16
N THR A 25 11.89 5.93 9.06
CA THR A 25 12.69 5.95 10.29
C THR A 25 14.14 5.57 9.97
N ALA A 26 15.08 6.37 10.47
CA ALA A 26 16.51 6.09 10.44
C ALA A 26 16.99 5.69 11.84
N ILE A 27 17.76 4.62 11.94
CA ILE A 27 18.30 4.08 13.19
C ILE A 27 19.82 3.97 13.06
N ALA A 28 20.57 4.20 14.13
CA ALA A 28 22.03 4.01 14.10
C ALA A 28 22.39 2.55 13.73
N ALA A 29 23.32 2.39 12.78
CA ALA A 29 23.84 1.08 12.40
C ALA A 29 24.66 0.47 13.54
N TRP A 30 24.55 -0.84 13.72
CA TRP A 30 25.30 -1.58 14.75
C TRP A 30 26.80 -1.62 14.46
N SER A 31 27.18 -1.48 13.19
CA SER A 31 28.57 -1.36 12.72
C SER A 31 29.26 -0.05 13.16
N GLY A 32 28.52 0.89 13.75
CA GLY A 32 29.03 2.19 14.18
C GLY A 32 29.21 3.22 13.04
N ASN A 33 29.04 2.81 11.78
CA ASN A 33 29.16 3.68 10.63
C ASN A 33 27.80 3.87 9.94
N GLY A 34 27.12 4.97 10.30
CA GLY A 34 25.98 5.49 9.55
C GLY A 34 24.60 5.17 10.13
N LEU A 35 23.59 5.46 9.33
CA LEU A 35 22.19 5.29 9.66
C LEU A 35 21.58 4.22 8.74
N LEU A 36 20.87 3.27 9.34
CA LEU A 36 20.04 2.29 8.66
C LEU A 36 18.64 2.86 8.47
N SER A 37 18.15 2.80 7.25
CA SER A 37 16.76 3.14 6.94
C SER A 37 15.90 1.91 7.09
N LEU A 38 14.75 2.05 7.77
CA LEU A 38 13.70 1.03 7.75
C LEU A 38 12.81 1.12 6.51
N GLY A 39 12.83 2.25 5.79
CA GLY A 39 11.89 2.53 4.68
C GLY A 39 10.46 2.90 5.11
N TYR A 40 10.03 2.53 6.32
CA TYR A 40 8.77 2.93 6.94
C TYR A 40 8.98 3.72 8.23
N ARG A 41 7.92 4.37 8.72
CA ARG A 41 7.93 5.08 10.01
C ARG A 41 7.42 4.18 11.11
N VAL A 42 8.09 4.26 12.26
CA VAL A 42 7.76 3.49 13.46
C VAL A 42 7.57 4.43 14.65
N SER A 43 6.50 4.21 15.41
CA SER A 43 6.27 4.84 16.71
C SER A 43 5.68 3.83 17.69
N VAL A 44 6.01 3.99 18.97
CA VAL A 44 5.44 3.20 20.07
C VAL A 44 4.52 4.11 20.85
N VAL A 45 3.28 3.68 21.08
CA VAL A 45 2.24 4.45 21.76
C VAL A 45 1.47 3.55 22.72
N PRO A 46 0.82 4.11 23.76
CA PRO A 46 -0.16 3.35 24.54
C PRO A 46 -1.26 2.78 23.65
N THR A 47 -1.75 1.58 23.97
CA THR A 47 -2.77 0.89 23.15
C THR A 47 -4.03 1.74 23.00
N GLU A 48 -4.44 2.45 24.05
CA GLU A 48 -5.57 3.38 24.05
C GLU A 48 -5.42 4.56 23.08
N ASP A 49 -4.20 4.93 22.72
CA ASP A 49 -3.89 6.07 21.84
C ASP A 49 -3.74 5.68 20.37
N THR A 50 -3.82 4.37 20.05
CA THR A 50 -3.59 3.83 18.69
C THR A 50 -4.43 4.55 17.63
N ASP A 51 -5.71 4.79 17.92
CA ASP A 51 -6.66 5.39 16.98
C ASP A 51 -6.38 6.87 16.70
N MET A 52 -5.65 7.55 17.61
CA MET A 52 -5.26 8.95 17.42
C MET A 52 -4.07 9.11 16.47
N VAL A 53 -3.29 8.04 16.30
CA VAL A 53 -1.97 8.07 15.63
C VAL A 53 -2.04 7.44 14.24
N LEU A 54 -2.98 6.53 14.00
CA LEU A 54 -3.19 5.95 12.68
C LEU A 54 -3.66 7.01 11.68
N PRO A 55 -3.13 7.02 10.44
CA PRO A 55 -3.55 7.98 9.42
C PRO A 55 -5.06 7.89 9.16
N THR A 56 -5.74 9.03 9.08
CA THR A 56 -7.18 9.09 8.78
C THR A 56 -7.48 8.45 7.43
N GLY A 57 -8.52 7.61 7.35
CA GLY A 57 -8.96 6.97 6.10
C GLY A 57 -8.16 5.71 5.70
N THR A 58 -7.39 5.12 6.62
CA THR A 58 -6.82 3.79 6.41
C THR A 58 -7.93 2.73 6.33
N CYS A 59 -7.96 1.94 5.26
CA CYS A 59 -8.67 0.65 5.28
C CYS A 59 -7.88 -0.27 6.23
N GLY A 60 -8.29 -0.30 7.50
CA GLY A 60 -7.65 -1.11 8.53
C GLY A 60 -8.28 -2.50 8.55
N LEU A 61 -7.49 -3.53 8.22
CA LEU A 61 -7.83 -4.90 8.58
C LEU A 61 -7.30 -5.18 9.98
N THR A 62 -8.20 -5.49 10.92
CA THR A 62 -7.80 -5.98 12.24
C THR A 62 -7.70 -7.50 12.18
N VAL A 63 -6.48 -8.02 12.36
CA VAL A 63 -6.23 -9.46 12.48
C VAL A 63 -5.98 -9.76 13.95
N SER A 64 -6.85 -10.56 14.56
CA SER A 64 -6.71 -10.89 15.98
C SER A 64 -5.63 -11.96 16.21
N ALA A 65 -5.14 -12.05 17.44
CA ALA A 65 -4.27 -13.16 17.86
C ALA A 65 -4.90 -14.52 17.56
N LYS A 66 -6.23 -14.63 17.70
CA LYS A 66 -6.98 -15.85 17.37
C LYS A 66 -6.88 -16.19 15.88
N ASP A 67 -6.98 -15.20 15.00
CA ASP A 67 -6.86 -15.42 13.55
C ASP A 67 -5.45 -15.84 13.15
N LEU A 68 -4.43 -15.25 13.77
CA LEU A 68 -3.04 -15.64 13.55
C LEU A 68 -2.75 -17.07 14.05
N ARG A 69 -3.34 -17.48 15.17
CA ARG A 69 -3.28 -18.88 15.66
C ARG A 69 -3.96 -19.86 14.71
N LEU A 70 -5.13 -19.50 14.18
CA LEU A 70 -5.82 -20.32 13.17
C LEU A 70 -4.98 -20.51 11.89
N ARG A 71 -4.11 -19.54 11.59
CA ARG A 71 -3.13 -19.62 10.50
C ARG A 71 -1.82 -20.33 10.88
N GLY A 72 -1.71 -20.85 12.10
CA GLY A 72 -0.52 -21.54 12.60
C GLY A 72 0.67 -20.63 12.88
N LEU A 73 0.49 -19.31 12.88
CA LEU A 73 1.57 -18.34 13.08
C LEU A 73 1.90 -18.11 14.55
N LEU A 74 0.91 -18.26 15.43
CA LEU A 74 1.09 -18.09 16.88
C LEU A 74 0.69 -19.36 17.62
N GLY A 75 1.35 -19.61 18.75
CA GLY A 75 0.98 -20.66 19.71
C GLY A 75 -0.18 -20.28 20.63
N PRO A 76 -0.51 -21.16 21.60
CA PRO A 76 -1.67 -20.97 22.48
C PRO A 76 -1.49 -19.82 23.50
N GLU A 77 -0.26 -19.42 23.78
CA GLU A 77 0.06 -18.35 24.71
C GLU A 77 -0.42 -16.98 24.20
N PRO A 78 -0.77 -16.03 25.08
CA PRO A 78 -1.03 -14.65 24.69
C PRO A 78 0.18 -14.05 23.94
N PRO A 79 -0.03 -13.31 22.83
CA PRO A 79 1.07 -12.70 22.10
C PRO A 79 1.68 -11.57 22.93
N LEU A 80 2.74 -11.90 23.67
CA LEU A 80 3.57 -10.93 24.38
C LEU A 80 4.89 -10.76 23.63
N MET A 81 5.31 -9.52 23.39
CA MET A 81 6.64 -9.28 22.85
C MET A 81 7.67 -9.54 23.96
N LEU A 82 8.57 -10.50 23.72
CA LEU A 82 9.60 -10.88 24.67
C LEU A 82 10.92 -10.14 24.39
N LEU A 83 11.28 -10.01 23.11
CA LEU A 83 12.53 -9.40 22.67
C LEU A 83 12.33 -8.67 21.34
N GLN A 84 13.19 -7.69 21.09
CA GLN A 84 13.35 -7.04 19.80
C GLN A 84 14.82 -6.98 19.42
N ARG A 85 15.11 -7.10 18.12
CA ARG A 85 16.43 -6.81 17.56
C ARG A 85 16.31 -6.13 16.21
N LEU A 86 17.35 -5.42 15.82
CA LEU A 86 17.48 -4.84 14.51
C LEU A 86 18.47 -5.69 13.72
N THR A 87 18.10 -6.06 12.49
CA THR A 87 18.98 -6.71 11.53
C THR A 87 19.20 -5.80 10.34
N GLU A 88 20.32 -5.97 9.66
CA GLU A 88 20.67 -5.23 8.44
C GLU A 88 20.85 -6.22 7.30
N ASP A 89 20.21 -5.94 6.17
CA ASP A 89 20.41 -6.67 4.92
C ASP A 89 20.52 -5.66 3.77
N GLU A 90 21.60 -5.74 3.00
CA GLU A 90 21.91 -4.81 1.89
C GLU A 90 21.73 -3.31 2.23
N GLY A 91 22.02 -2.90 3.47
CA GLY A 91 21.89 -1.52 3.95
C GLY A 91 20.46 -1.10 4.34
N VAL A 92 19.50 -2.03 4.33
CA VAL A 92 18.13 -1.84 4.81
C VAL A 92 17.99 -2.46 6.20
N GLY A 93 17.52 -1.66 7.16
CA GLY A 93 17.24 -2.12 8.51
C GLY A 93 15.90 -2.85 8.57
N THR A 94 15.84 -3.95 9.33
CA THR A 94 14.63 -4.73 9.58
C THR A 94 14.45 -4.92 11.08
N ILE A 95 13.27 -4.61 11.60
CA ILE A 95 12.92 -4.90 12.99
C ILE A 95 12.47 -6.35 13.08
N GLN A 96 13.07 -7.12 13.98
CA GLN A 96 12.64 -8.47 14.32
C GLN A 96 12.11 -8.52 15.75
N LEU A 97 10.97 -9.19 15.94
CA LEU A 97 10.24 -9.27 17.19
C LEU A 97 10.11 -10.74 17.60
N ARG A 98 10.52 -11.07 18.83
CA ARG A 98 10.23 -12.36 19.44
C ARG A 98 8.91 -12.29 20.17
N VAL A 99 7.96 -13.14 19.79
CA VAL A 99 6.64 -13.20 20.42
C VAL A 99 6.52 -14.48 21.26
N ALA A 100 5.92 -14.39 22.45
CA ALA A 100 5.64 -15.54 23.30
C ALA A 100 4.75 -16.56 22.57
N GLY A 101 5.02 -17.85 22.80
CA GLY A 101 4.36 -18.93 22.09
C GLY A 101 4.65 -19.00 20.58
N ALA A 102 5.57 -18.21 20.03
CA ALA A 102 5.93 -18.24 18.61
C ALA A 102 7.43 -18.01 18.40
N ASP A 103 7.90 -18.14 17.16
CA ASP A 103 9.28 -17.82 16.80
C ASP A 103 9.48 -16.30 16.56
N TRP A 104 10.59 -15.93 15.95
CA TRP A 104 10.86 -14.56 15.51
C TRP A 104 9.99 -14.19 14.32
N PHE A 105 9.41 -13.00 14.40
CA PHE A 105 8.77 -12.30 13.29
C PHE A 105 9.66 -11.15 12.82
N GLN A 106 9.43 -10.69 11.60
CA GLN A 106 10.09 -9.55 11.01
C GLN A 106 9.10 -8.57 10.40
N LEU A 107 9.51 -7.29 10.39
CA LEU A 107 8.79 -6.19 9.77
C LEU A 107 9.56 -5.71 8.55
N LEU A 108 9.07 -6.08 7.37
CA LEU A 108 9.73 -5.78 6.10
C LEU A 108 9.00 -4.67 5.34
N TYR A 109 9.78 -3.73 4.79
CA TYR A 109 9.25 -2.71 3.90
C TYR A 109 9.14 -3.23 2.47
N ARG A 110 7.92 -3.50 2.02
CA ARG A 110 7.62 -3.97 0.67
C ARG A 110 7.36 -2.80 -0.25
N ARG A 111 8.44 -2.09 -0.63
CA ARG A 111 8.38 -0.99 -1.60
C ARG A 111 7.74 -1.44 -2.91
N ASP A 112 8.02 -2.68 -3.32
CA ASP A 112 7.47 -3.38 -4.49
C ASP A 112 5.95 -3.59 -4.44
N LEU A 113 5.36 -3.52 -3.25
CA LEU A 113 3.92 -3.66 -3.01
C LEU A 113 3.38 -2.35 -2.44
N ASP A 114 3.50 -1.25 -3.19
CA ASP A 114 3.06 0.10 -2.84
C ASP A 114 3.54 0.63 -1.46
N GLY A 115 4.68 0.12 -1.00
CA GLY A 115 5.22 0.42 0.32
C GLY A 115 4.43 -0.24 1.45
N ALA A 116 3.85 -1.42 1.22
CA ALA A 116 3.27 -2.24 2.27
C ALA A 116 4.31 -2.57 3.34
N ILE A 117 3.83 -2.90 4.53
CA ILE A 117 4.68 -3.36 5.64
C ILE A 117 4.27 -4.79 5.91
N GLU A 118 5.14 -5.72 5.56
CA GLU A 118 4.91 -7.15 5.77
C GLU A 118 5.29 -7.52 7.20
N PHE A 119 4.40 -8.28 7.85
CA PHE A 119 4.65 -8.93 9.12
C PHE A 119 4.63 -10.45 8.89
N SER A 120 5.79 -11.08 8.95
CA SER A 120 5.97 -12.51 8.64
C SER A 120 6.98 -13.15 9.58
N PRO A 121 6.98 -14.50 9.72
CA PRO A 121 8.07 -15.20 10.39
C PRO A 121 9.43 -14.91 9.73
N VAL A 122 10.50 -14.93 10.52
CA VAL A 122 11.86 -14.79 9.98
C VAL A 122 12.16 -15.98 9.07
N GLY A 123 12.65 -15.69 7.86
CA GLY A 123 12.95 -16.70 6.83
C GLY A 123 11.82 -16.89 5.81
N ASP A 124 10.60 -16.41 6.10
CA ASP A 124 9.50 -16.43 5.17
C ASP A 124 9.49 -15.16 4.33
N LEU A 125 9.71 -15.32 3.02
CA LEU A 125 9.57 -14.25 2.04
C LEU A 125 8.40 -14.56 1.10
N HIS A 126 7.28 -13.86 1.29
CA HIS A 126 6.11 -14.05 0.43
C HIS A 126 6.31 -13.35 -0.91
N ARG A 127 6.50 -14.14 -1.97
CA ARG A 127 6.49 -13.61 -3.34
C ARG A 127 5.05 -13.42 -3.80
N ILE A 128 4.61 -12.17 -3.93
CA ILE A 128 3.30 -11.83 -4.48
C ILE A 128 3.47 -11.58 -5.97
N GLU A 129 2.93 -12.48 -6.79
CA GLU A 129 3.03 -12.38 -8.25
C GLU A 129 1.88 -11.55 -8.85
N MET A 130 0.70 -11.59 -8.22
CA MET A 130 -0.50 -10.90 -8.69
C MET A 130 -1.34 -10.39 -7.51
N ILE A 131 -1.90 -9.19 -7.68
CA ILE A 131 -2.93 -8.62 -6.82
C ILE A 131 -4.27 -8.66 -7.57
N ALA A 132 -5.31 -9.18 -6.91
CA ALA A 132 -6.69 -9.10 -7.40
C ALA A 132 -7.47 -8.07 -6.59
N VAL A 133 -8.10 -7.12 -7.27
CA VAL A 133 -8.92 -6.05 -6.68
C VAL A 133 -10.34 -6.18 -7.21
N ASN A 134 -11.26 -6.57 -6.35
CA ASN A 134 -12.67 -6.81 -6.68
C ASN A 134 -13.58 -5.66 -6.22
N SER A 135 -13.15 -4.90 -5.21
CA SER A 135 -13.95 -3.86 -4.58
C SER A 135 -13.10 -2.61 -4.27
N PRO A 136 -13.67 -1.39 -4.27
CA PRO A 136 -12.95 -0.21 -3.79
C PRO A 136 -12.60 -0.25 -2.30
N GLU A 137 -13.20 -1.17 -1.53
CA GLU A 137 -12.93 -1.42 -0.11
C GLU A 137 -11.75 -2.38 0.14
N ASP A 138 -11.24 -3.05 -0.91
CA ASP A 138 -10.08 -3.93 -0.78
C ASP A 138 -8.82 -3.13 -0.39
N GLU A 139 -7.76 -3.79 0.10
CA GLU A 139 -6.53 -3.09 0.50
C GLU A 139 -5.91 -2.27 -0.66
N PHE A 140 -5.93 -2.85 -1.86
CA PHE A 140 -5.54 -2.19 -3.11
C PHE A 140 -6.74 -1.58 -3.85
N GLY A 141 -7.86 -1.41 -3.14
CA GLY A 141 -9.11 -0.88 -3.64
C GLY A 141 -9.00 0.51 -4.24
N TRP A 142 -7.94 1.27 -3.94
CA TRP A 142 -7.61 2.55 -4.60
C TRP A 142 -7.30 2.43 -6.11
N LEU A 143 -6.97 1.23 -6.60
CA LEU A 143 -6.83 0.94 -8.03
C LEU A 143 -8.19 0.80 -8.72
N HIS A 144 -9.23 0.40 -7.98
CA HIS A 144 -10.56 0.14 -8.52
C HIS A 144 -11.17 1.40 -9.17
N PRO A 145 -11.98 1.31 -10.24
CA PRO A 145 -12.58 2.50 -10.84
C PRO A 145 -13.54 3.25 -9.89
N ALA A 146 -14.20 2.52 -8.99
CA ALA A 146 -15.18 3.09 -8.05
C ALA A 146 -14.58 3.73 -6.79
N SER A 147 -13.25 3.75 -6.63
CA SER A 147 -12.60 4.42 -5.49
C SER A 147 -12.90 5.92 -5.51
N SER A 148 -13.13 6.49 -4.33
CA SER A 148 -13.53 7.89 -4.11
C SER A 148 -12.38 8.88 -4.28
N TYR A 149 -11.76 8.91 -5.46
CA TYR A 149 -10.74 9.88 -5.86
C TYR A 149 -11.24 10.67 -7.06
N PRO A 150 -11.91 11.80 -6.84
CA PRO A 150 -12.48 12.60 -7.92
C PRO A 150 -11.37 13.27 -8.73
N PHE A 151 -11.64 13.51 -10.01
CA PHE A 151 -10.69 14.12 -10.94
C PHE A 151 -11.41 14.90 -12.03
N VAL A 152 -10.66 15.70 -12.78
CA VAL A 152 -11.16 16.45 -13.94
C VAL A 152 -10.64 15.81 -15.22
N LEU A 153 -11.53 15.53 -16.17
CA LEU A 153 -11.16 15.06 -17.52
C LEU A 153 -11.97 15.87 -18.54
N ASP A 154 -11.28 16.44 -19.53
CA ASP A 154 -11.86 17.32 -20.56
C ASP A 154 -12.70 18.48 -19.96
N GLY A 155 -12.20 19.08 -18.88
CA GLY A 155 -12.86 20.18 -18.18
C GLY A 155 -14.12 19.78 -17.38
N ARG A 156 -14.43 18.48 -17.29
CA ARG A 156 -15.57 17.96 -16.52
C ARG A 156 -15.11 17.30 -15.24
N TYR A 157 -15.88 17.47 -14.17
CA TYR A 157 -15.67 16.80 -12.89
C TYR A 157 -16.22 15.36 -12.91
N TRP A 158 -15.41 14.40 -12.47
CA TRP A 158 -15.76 12.99 -12.34
C TRP A 158 -15.65 12.59 -10.88
N ARG A 159 -16.73 12.04 -10.32
CA ARG A 159 -16.74 11.57 -8.92
C ARG A 159 -15.83 10.35 -8.75
N THR A 160 -15.90 9.40 -9.68
CA THR A 160 -15.03 8.22 -9.74
C THR A 160 -14.76 7.88 -11.21
N ALA A 161 -13.84 6.94 -11.47
CA ALA A 161 -13.61 6.40 -12.81
C ALA A 161 -14.64 5.30 -13.17
N HIS A 162 -15.55 4.94 -12.27
CA HIS A 162 -16.53 3.88 -12.51
C HIS A 162 -17.55 4.29 -13.58
N PRO A 163 -17.92 3.40 -14.52
CA PRO A 163 -18.87 3.70 -15.61
C PRO A 163 -20.24 4.25 -15.18
N ARG A 164 -20.61 4.06 -13.91
CA ARG A 164 -21.84 4.62 -13.34
C ARG A 164 -21.81 6.14 -13.24
N ASP A 165 -20.63 6.71 -13.04
CA ASP A 165 -20.41 8.14 -12.81
C ASP A 165 -20.00 8.87 -14.10
N TRP A 166 -19.98 8.17 -15.24
CA TRP A 166 -19.63 8.75 -16.53
C TRP A 166 -20.76 9.64 -17.05
N PRO A 167 -20.46 10.72 -17.80
CA PRO A 167 -21.48 11.55 -18.42
C PRO A 167 -22.40 10.74 -19.34
N TRP A 168 -23.69 11.05 -19.34
CA TRP A 168 -24.62 10.50 -20.33
C TRP A 168 -24.28 11.05 -21.73
N PRO A 169 -24.36 10.27 -22.83
CA PRO A 169 -24.85 8.88 -22.94
C PRO A 169 -23.78 7.78 -22.75
N LEU A 170 -22.51 8.14 -22.52
CA LEU A 170 -21.37 7.20 -22.40
C LEU A 170 -21.63 6.09 -21.38
N ALA A 171 -22.26 6.45 -20.25
CA ALA A 171 -22.62 5.50 -19.21
C ALA A 171 -23.59 4.40 -19.66
N ARG A 172 -24.43 4.63 -20.68
CA ARG A 172 -25.44 3.66 -21.14
C ARG A 172 -24.89 2.70 -22.18
N GLU A 173 -24.13 3.21 -23.15
CA GLU A 173 -23.65 2.43 -24.29
C GLU A 173 -22.58 1.42 -23.90
N TRP A 174 -21.80 1.68 -22.85
CA TRP A 174 -20.57 0.92 -22.59
C TRP A 174 -20.61 0.04 -21.34
N ARG A 175 -21.68 0.13 -20.53
CA ARG A 175 -21.98 -0.89 -19.50
C ARG A 175 -22.18 -2.28 -20.11
N SER A 176 -22.51 -2.38 -21.40
CA SER A 176 -22.71 -3.64 -22.12
C SER A 176 -21.47 -4.12 -22.90
N GLN A 177 -20.39 -3.34 -22.98
CA GLN A 177 -19.23 -3.65 -23.84
C GLN A 177 -17.87 -3.33 -23.17
N THR A 178 -17.63 -3.95 -22.02
CA THR A 178 -16.38 -3.77 -21.23
C THR A 178 -15.11 -4.28 -21.93
N ALA A 179 -15.24 -5.11 -22.97
CA ALA A 179 -14.13 -5.59 -23.79
C ALA A 179 -13.84 -4.72 -25.03
N SER A 180 -14.64 -3.67 -25.27
CA SER A 180 -14.47 -2.83 -26.46
C SER A 180 -13.19 -1.97 -26.38
N THR A 181 -12.61 -1.69 -27.55
CA THR A 181 -11.45 -0.78 -27.66
C THR A 181 -11.78 0.62 -27.16
N GLU A 182 -13.01 1.07 -27.37
CA GLU A 182 -13.49 2.37 -26.91
C GLU A 182 -13.59 2.44 -25.39
N TYR A 183 -14.12 1.39 -24.74
CA TYR A 183 -14.10 1.28 -23.28
C TYR A 183 -12.68 1.34 -22.72
N ARG A 184 -11.74 0.59 -23.32
CA ARG A 184 -10.33 0.64 -22.91
C ARG A 184 -9.77 2.05 -23.05
N ARG A 185 -10.01 2.73 -24.18
CA ARG A 185 -9.53 4.09 -24.45
C ARG A 185 -9.99 5.09 -23.38
N ILE A 186 -11.24 4.99 -22.95
CA ILE A 186 -11.83 5.96 -22.03
C ILE A 186 -11.49 5.64 -20.58
N MET A 187 -11.51 4.35 -20.21
CA MET A 187 -11.00 3.92 -18.91
C MET A 187 -9.54 4.34 -18.75
N LYS A 188 -8.72 4.20 -19.80
CA LYS A 188 -7.33 4.68 -19.82
C LYS A 188 -7.23 6.18 -19.54
N ALA A 189 -7.99 7.01 -20.27
CA ALA A 189 -7.98 8.46 -20.09
C ALA A 189 -8.44 8.86 -18.68
N ALA A 190 -9.49 8.22 -18.17
CA ALA A 190 -9.99 8.44 -16.82
C ALA A 190 -8.96 8.07 -15.74
N LEU A 191 -8.31 6.91 -15.88
CA LEU A 191 -7.27 6.46 -14.95
C LEU A 191 -6.03 7.36 -15.00
N LEU A 192 -5.56 7.75 -16.19
CA LEU A 192 -4.44 8.69 -16.35
C LEU A 192 -4.74 10.01 -15.64
N ALA A 193 -5.85 10.66 -15.98
CA ALA A 193 -6.27 11.91 -15.36
C ALA A 193 -6.38 11.80 -13.83
N ARG A 194 -6.94 10.69 -13.33
CA ARG A 194 -7.02 10.41 -11.90
C ARG A 194 -5.65 10.29 -11.26
N PHE A 195 -4.74 9.48 -11.79
CA PHE A 195 -3.42 9.30 -11.17
C PHE A 195 -2.56 10.56 -11.28
N GLU A 196 -2.62 11.32 -12.39
CA GLU A 196 -1.93 12.60 -12.53
C GLU A 196 -2.33 13.61 -11.46
N GLN A 197 -3.64 13.73 -11.20
CA GLN A 197 -4.19 14.69 -10.23
C GLN A 197 -4.05 14.24 -8.78
N HIS A 198 -3.67 12.98 -8.53
CA HIS A 198 -3.47 12.41 -7.21
C HIS A 198 -2.03 11.89 -7.04
N PRO A 199 -1.05 12.76 -6.70
CA PRO A 199 0.37 12.40 -6.64
C PRO A 199 0.69 11.21 -5.72
N THR A 200 -0.06 11.04 -4.62
CA THR A 200 0.10 9.89 -3.73
C THR A 200 -0.32 8.58 -4.42
N LEU A 201 -1.42 8.59 -5.19
CA LEU A 201 -1.83 7.41 -5.95
C LEU A 201 -0.86 7.11 -7.10
N ARG A 202 -0.36 8.14 -7.80
CA ARG A 202 0.68 7.97 -8.82
C ARG A 202 1.93 7.30 -8.25
N ARG A 203 2.43 7.79 -7.11
CA ARG A 203 3.60 7.19 -6.45
C ARG A 203 3.35 5.73 -6.07
N ARG A 204 2.18 5.42 -5.50
CA ARG A 204 1.78 4.05 -5.16
C ARG A 204 1.74 3.14 -6.39
N LEU A 205 1.14 3.62 -7.49
CA LEU A 205 1.07 2.88 -8.76
C LEU A 205 2.46 2.59 -9.33
N LEU A 206 3.34 3.60 -9.35
CA LEU A 206 4.69 3.46 -9.89
C LEU A 206 5.61 2.58 -9.03
N ALA A 207 5.25 2.35 -7.77
CA ALA A 207 6.01 1.48 -6.88
C ALA A 207 5.66 0.00 -7.01
N LEU A 208 4.49 -0.33 -7.57
CA LEU A 208 4.05 -1.71 -7.76
C LEU A 208 4.96 -2.44 -8.75
N GLN A 209 5.44 -3.62 -8.37
CA GLN A 209 6.27 -4.51 -9.20
C GLN A 209 5.63 -5.88 -9.45
N CYS A 210 4.33 -6.01 -9.19
CA CYS A 210 3.53 -7.20 -9.43
C CYS A 210 2.43 -6.92 -10.46
N THR A 211 1.86 -8.00 -11.03
CA THR A 211 0.70 -7.88 -11.92
C THR A 211 -0.54 -7.48 -11.13
N VAL A 212 -1.44 -6.69 -11.73
CA VAL A 212 -2.70 -6.32 -11.08
C VAL A 212 -3.89 -6.69 -11.97
N SER A 213 -4.84 -7.41 -11.39
CA SER A 213 -6.17 -7.64 -11.96
C SER A 213 -7.20 -6.82 -11.18
N VAL A 214 -7.95 -5.96 -11.86
CA VAL A 214 -8.96 -5.09 -11.23
C VAL A 214 -10.30 -5.30 -11.88
N ALA A 215 -11.33 -5.57 -11.08
CA ALA A 215 -12.70 -5.73 -11.54
C ALA A 215 -13.15 -4.50 -12.35
N GLY A 216 -13.74 -4.74 -13.51
CA GLY A 216 -14.20 -3.70 -14.43
C GLY A 216 -13.08 -2.95 -15.17
N VAL A 217 -11.81 -3.32 -15.01
CA VAL A 217 -10.69 -2.74 -15.77
C VAL A 217 -10.19 -3.75 -16.79
N PRO A 218 -9.97 -3.36 -18.06
CA PRO A 218 -9.38 -4.26 -19.05
C PRO A 218 -8.00 -4.76 -18.62
N ALA A 219 -7.71 -6.03 -18.88
CA ALA A 219 -6.42 -6.64 -18.52
C ALA A 219 -5.23 -5.85 -19.09
N GLY A 220 -4.16 -5.73 -18.29
CA GLY A 220 -2.94 -5.01 -18.64
C GLY A 220 -3.07 -3.48 -18.70
N LEU A 221 -4.26 -2.92 -18.45
CA LEU A 221 -4.45 -1.47 -18.54
C LEU A 221 -3.80 -0.71 -17.37
N ILE A 222 -3.75 -1.30 -16.17
CA ILE A 222 -3.12 -0.68 -15.01
C ILE A 222 -1.62 -0.49 -15.27
N GLU A 223 -0.96 -1.52 -15.80
CA GLU A 223 0.45 -1.52 -16.17
C GLU A 223 0.73 -0.56 -17.32
N GLU A 224 -0.17 -0.50 -18.32
CA GLU A 224 -0.09 0.48 -19.41
C GLU A 224 -0.14 1.91 -18.89
N VAL A 225 -1.07 2.21 -17.97
CA VAL A 225 -1.21 3.53 -17.34
C VAL A 225 0.05 3.86 -16.52
N ALA A 226 0.56 2.93 -15.72
CA ALA A 226 1.80 3.11 -14.98
C ALA A 226 3.00 3.42 -15.90
N CYS A 227 3.11 2.71 -17.03
CA CYS A 227 4.16 2.90 -18.03
C CYS A 227 4.10 4.27 -18.72
N LEU A 228 2.91 4.84 -18.90
CA LEU A 228 2.77 6.19 -19.47
C LEU A 228 3.14 7.27 -18.46
N LEU A 229 2.65 7.13 -17.22
CA LEU A 229 2.94 8.06 -16.14
C LEU A 229 4.42 8.08 -15.74
N SER A 230 5.16 7.00 -15.95
CA SER A 230 6.62 6.97 -15.70
C SER A 230 7.41 7.73 -16.77
N LYS A 231 6.91 7.78 -18.01
CA LYS A 231 7.53 8.47 -19.15
C LYS A 231 7.31 9.99 -19.10
N GLU A 232 6.20 10.44 -18.53
CA GLU A 232 5.83 11.84 -18.38
C GLU A 232 6.55 12.57 -17.23
N ARG A 233 7.74 12.13 -16.80
CA ARG A 233 8.54 12.91 -15.85
C ARG A 233 8.89 14.26 -16.50
N PRO A 234 8.46 15.41 -15.94
CA PRO A 234 9.16 16.66 -16.22
C PRO A 234 10.57 16.53 -15.65
N VAL A 235 11.54 17.07 -16.39
CA VAL A 235 12.89 17.36 -15.89
C VAL A 235 12.76 18.45 -14.83
N GLU A 236 12.47 18.09 -13.58
CA GLU A 236 12.59 18.99 -12.44
C GLU A 236 13.13 18.23 -11.22
N GLU A 237 14.42 17.88 -11.31
CA GLU A 237 15.32 17.75 -10.16
C GLU A 237 16.63 18.44 -10.54
N SER A 238 16.60 19.77 -10.66
CA SER A 238 17.82 20.56 -10.81
C SER A 238 17.68 21.98 -10.28
N TYR A 239 17.22 22.17 -9.03
CA TYR A 239 17.56 23.39 -8.31
C TYR A 239 17.72 23.13 -6.80
N ALA A 240 18.98 23.22 -6.39
CA ALA A 240 19.55 23.54 -5.07
C ALA A 240 19.17 22.67 -3.86
#